data_AF-R1G8M9-F1
#
_entry.id   AF-R1G8M9-F1
#
_cell.length_a   1.000
_cell.length_b   1.000
_cell.length_c   1.000
_cell.angle_alpha   90.00
_cell.angle_beta   90.00
_cell.angle_gamma   90.00
#
_symmetry.space_group_name_H-M   'P 1'
#
loop_
_entity.id
_entity.type
_entity.pdbx_description
1 polymer ?
#
loop_
_entity_poly.entity_id
_entity_poly.type
_entity_poly.pdbx_seq_one_letter_code
_entity_poly.pdbx_strand_id
1 'polypeptide(L)'
;MAAPSPGPEHERFISWAKDQLGVTIDGVTPAKLPGRGLGVLATKPLKQGDLLVSVPAKALLTTETKHVKDVLLPKEATVHGRLAVYLTLMDGKEDAPHRLWQPVWPKKEEFDQIMPMNWTDRQKELLPAHAKSLLEKQQDKFEKDWELLKDRLPDKECRDLFIYYWLIVNTRTFYWDYPTTTRTGKQQVKRRKLIPDDCMALCPFMEYFNHADEGVGLFPTH
;
A
#
# COMPACT_ATOMS: atom_id res chain seq x y z
N MET A 1 -24.37 -21.68 1.92
CA MET A 1 -23.01 -22.08 2.32
C MET A 1 -22.34 -20.88 2.95
N ALA A 2 -21.66 -21.04 4.10
CA ALA A 2 -20.86 -19.97 4.67
C ALA A 2 -19.71 -19.60 3.71
N ALA A 3 -19.37 -18.32 3.61
CA ALA A 3 -18.23 -17.90 2.78
C ALA A 3 -16.93 -18.53 3.32
N PRO A 4 -16.00 -18.95 2.45
CA PRO A 4 -14.69 -19.44 2.88
C PRO A 4 -13.97 -18.39 3.73
N SER A 5 -13.41 -18.79 4.87
CA SER A 5 -12.65 -17.89 5.73
C SER A 5 -11.41 -17.35 4.99
N PRO A 6 -11.10 -16.05 5.09
CA PRO A 6 -9.84 -15.50 4.60
C PRO A 6 -8.65 -15.90 5.51
N GLY A 7 -8.92 -16.41 6.71
CA GLY A 7 -7.94 -16.77 7.74
C GLY A 7 -7.91 -15.79 8.92
N PRO A 8 -7.37 -16.21 10.07
CA PRO A 8 -7.50 -15.49 11.34
C PRO A 8 -6.80 -14.13 11.36
N GLU A 9 -5.70 -13.95 10.62
CA GLU A 9 -5.03 -12.65 10.49
C GLU A 9 -5.93 -11.63 9.78
N HIS A 10 -6.59 -12.07 8.70
CA HIS A 10 -7.51 -11.22 7.93
C HIS A 10 -8.79 -10.92 8.71
N GLU A 11 -9.35 -11.88 9.43
CA GLU A 11 -10.53 -11.64 10.28
C GLU A 11 -10.25 -10.60 11.36
N ARG A 12 -9.09 -10.70 12.03
CA ARG A 12 -8.64 -9.70 13.02
C ARG A 12 -8.45 -8.32 12.40
N PHE A 13 -7.79 -8.26 11.24
CA PHE A 13 -7.61 -7.00 10.52
C PHE A 13 -8.96 -6.37 10.12
N ILE A 14 -9.89 -7.15 9.58
CA ILE A 14 -11.20 -6.64 9.15
C ILE A 14 -11.99 -6.07 10.33
N SER A 15 -12.01 -6.74 11.49
CA SER A 15 -12.64 -6.20 12.69
C SER A 15 -11.99 -4.88 13.10
N TRP A 16 -10.66 -4.87 13.20
CA TRP A 16 -9.91 -3.66 13.55
C TRP A 16 -10.14 -2.50 12.56
N ALA A 17 -10.15 -2.77 11.26
CA ALA A 17 -10.39 -1.76 10.24
C ALA A 17 -11.79 -1.15 10.35
N LYS A 18 -12.81 -1.94 10.67
CA LYS A 18 -14.17 -1.44 10.95
C LYS A 18 -14.19 -0.59 12.22
N ASP A 19 -13.68 -1.15 13.32
CA ASP A 19 -13.86 -0.59 14.65
C ASP A 19 -12.98 0.64 14.90
N GLN A 20 -11.76 0.64 14.38
CA GLN A 20 -10.75 1.68 14.68
C GLN A 20 -10.53 2.65 13.52
N LEU A 21 -10.60 2.17 12.27
CA LEU A 21 -10.39 3.02 11.10
C LEU A 21 -11.69 3.59 10.51
N GLY A 22 -12.84 3.00 10.86
CA GLY A 22 -14.16 3.39 10.33
C GLY A 22 -14.40 2.88 8.91
N VAL A 23 -13.73 1.80 8.51
CA VAL A 23 -13.98 1.15 7.21
C VAL A 23 -15.38 0.54 7.22
N THR A 24 -16.19 0.83 6.21
CA THR A 24 -17.48 0.16 6.01
C THR A 24 -17.38 -0.83 4.87
N ILE A 25 -18.04 -1.98 5.02
CA ILE A 25 -18.08 -3.05 4.03
C ILE A 25 -19.54 -3.50 3.92
N ASP A 26 -20.09 -3.45 2.72
CA ASP A 26 -21.45 -3.85 2.42
C ASP A 26 -21.51 -4.77 1.21
N GLY A 27 -22.28 -5.85 1.33
CA GLY A 27 -22.52 -6.81 0.25
C GLY A 27 -21.34 -7.65 -0.19
N VAL A 28 -20.18 -7.52 0.47
CA VAL A 28 -18.98 -8.29 0.16
C VAL A 28 -18.23 -8.77 1.40
N THR A 29 -17.41 -9.82 1.24
CA THR A 29 -16.50 -10.31 2.28
C THR A 29 -15.19 -10.81 1.68
N PRO A 30 -14.03 -10.55 2.31
CA PRO A 30 -12.79 -11.22 1.94
C PRO A 30 -12.88 -12.74 2.16
N ALA A 31 -12.27 -13.50 1.26
CA ALA A 31 -12.24 -14.96 1.30
C ALA A 31 -11.00 -15.50 0.59
N LYS A 32 -10.53 -16.68 1.01
CA LYS A 32 -9.57 -17.46 0.24
C LYS A 32 -10.30 -18.26 -0.84
N LEU A 33 -9.95 -18.01 -2.08
CA LEU A 33 -10.52 -18.61 -3.28
C LEU A 33 -9.59 -19.73 -3.77
N PRO A 34 -10.09 -20.98 -3.86
CA PRO A 34 -9.30 -22.10 -4.37
C PRO A 34 -8.69 -21.78 -5.74
N GLY A 35 -7.36 -21.89 -5.86
CA GLY A 35 -6.61 -21.64 -7.10
C GLY A 35 -6.48 -20.17 -7.51
N ARG A 36 -7.07 -19.21 -6.78
CA ARG A 36 -6.99 -17.77 -7.08
C ARG A 36 -6.39 -16.91 -5.97
N GLY A 37 -6.08 -17.53 -4.83
CA GLY A 37 -5.53 -16.83 -3.67
C GLY A 37 -6.60 -16.06 -2.91
N LEU A 38 -6.21 -14.94 -2.30
CA LEU A 38 -7.11 -14.08 -1.53
C LEU A 38 -7.94 -13.20 -2.46
N GLY A 39 -9.20 -12.94 -2.12
CA GLY A 39 -10.06 -12.07 -2.92
C GLY A 39 -11.32 -11.65 -2.17
N VAL A 40 -12.22 -10.96 -2.87
CA VAL A 40 -13.53 -10.54 -2.35
C VAL A 40 -14.65 -11.37 -2.97
N LEU A 41 -15.60 -11.82 -2.15
CA LEU A 41 -16.82 -12.50 -2.56
C LEU A 41 -18.05 -11.64 -2.28
N ALA A 42 -19.02 -11.66 -3.19
CA ALA A 42 -20.33 -11.10 -2.95
C ALA A 42 -21.10 -11.94 -1.91
N THR A 43 -21.70 -11.28 -0.92
CA THR A 43 -22.56 -11.90 0.10
C THR A 43 -24.04 -11.67 -0.16
N LYS A 44 -24.37 -10.80 -1.12
CA LYS A 44 -25.72 -10.51 -1.62
C LYS A 44 -25.64 -10.18 -3.12
N PRO A 45 -26.77 -10.20 -3.87
CA PRO A 45 -26.81 -9.67 -5.23
C PRO A 45 -26.36 -8.20 -5.26
N LEU A 46 -25.43 -7.86 -6.15
CA LEU A 46 -24.87 -6.52 -6.31
C LEU A 46 -25.38 -5.89 -7.60
N LYS A 47 -25.50 -4.56 -7.61
CA LYS A 47 -25.83 -3.76 -8.77
C LYS A 47 -24.69 -2.78 -9.07
N GLN A 48 -24.57 -2.40 -10.34
CA GLN A 48 -23.64 -1.34 -10.73
C GLN A 48 -23.96 -0.05 -9.97
N GLY A 49 -22.94 0.56 -9.37
CA GLY A 49 -23.07 1.75 -8.54
C GLY A 49 -23.25 1.49 -7.04
N ASP A 50 -23.37 0.22 -6.61
CA ASP A 50 -23.40 -0.12 -5.18
C ASP A 50 -22.06 0.26 -4.50
N LEU A 51 -22.14 0.95 -3.36
CA LEU A 51 -20.97 1.25 -2.52
C LEU A 51 -20.61 0.02 -1.69
N LEU A 52 -19.62 -0.75 -2.15
CA LEU A 52 -19.21 -1.99 -1.48
C LEU A 52 -18.29 -1.75 -0.28
N VAL A 53 -17.38 -0.78 -0.41
CA VAL A 53 -16.40 -0.46 0.63
C VAL A 53 -16.22 1.05 0.69
N SER A 54 -16.23 1.60 1.89
CA SER A 54 -15.80 2.99 2.15
C SER A 54 -14.63 2.99 3.12
N VAL A 55 -13.54 3.66 2.73
CA VAL A 55 -12.37 3.85 3.57
C VAL A 55 -12.23 5.35 3.86
N PRO A 56 -12.36 5.79 5.13
CA PRO A 56 -12.21 7.19 5.47
C PRO A 56 -10.81 7.72 5.13
N ALA A 57 -10.69 8.97 4.67
CA ALA A 57 -9.39 9.59 4.36
C ALA A 57 -8.38 9.51 5.52
N LYS A 58 -8.85 9.59 6.77
CA LYS A 58 -8.02 9.47 7.98
C LYS A 58 -7.42 8.07 8.19
N ALA A 59 -7.98 7.05 7.54
CA ALA A 59 -7.49 5.67 7.59
C ALA A 59 -6.36 5.41 6.59
N LEU A 60 -6.17 6.30 5.63
CA LEU A 60 -5.10 6.18 4.64
C LEU A 60 -3.74 6.46 5.27
N LEU A 61 -2.75 5.66 4.90
CA LEU A 61 -1.36 5.93 5.26
C LEU A 61 -0.71 6.72 4.12
N THR A 62 -0.36 7.96 4.43
CA THR A 62 0.19 8.95 3.50
C THR A 62 1.35 9.68 4.16
N THR A 63 2.09 10.45 3.37
CA THR A 63 3.17 11.31 3.91
C THR A 63 2.67 12.48 4.74
N GLU A 64 1.37 12.78 4.71
CA GLU A 64 0.73 13.78 5.56
C GLU A 64 0.12 13.19 6.84
N THR A 65 0.10 11.86 6.98
CA THR A 65 -0.36 11.19 8.20
C THR A 65 0.54 11.59 9.38
N LYS A 66 -0.06 11.93 10.53
CA LYS A 66 0.63 12.57 11.67
C LYS A 66 1.93 11.84 12.06
N HIS A 67 1.84 10.55 12.35
CA HIS A 67 2.97 9.73 12.76
C HIS A 67 4.06 9.56 11.68
N VAL A 68 3.72 9.75 10.40
CA VAL A 68 4.73 9.76 9.32
C VAL A 68 5.49 11.10 9.33
N LYS A 69 4.79 12.21 9.53
CA LYS A 69 5.40 13.55 9.65
C LYS A 69 6.29 13.67 10.89
N ASP A 70 5.92 13.01 11.98
CA ASP A 70 6.66 13.05 13.25
C ASP A 70 8.07 12.44 13.13
N VAL A 71 8.34 11.64 12.08
CA VAL A 71 9.68 11.09 11.77
C VAL A 71 10.60 12.11 11.07
N LEU A 72 10.07 13.24 10.59
CA LEU A 72 10.84 14.35 10.00
C LEU A 72 11.72 13.93 8.80
N LEU A 73 11.17 13.11 7.90
CA LEU A 73 11.87 12.64 6.70
C LEU A 73 12.13 13.78 5.69
N PRO A 74 13.24 13.72 4.92
CA PRO A 74 13.55 14.70 3.87
C PRO A 74 12.39 14.86 2.87
N LYS A 75 12.10 16.10 2.47
CA LYS A 75 11.00 16.37 1.51
C LYS A 75 11.37 16.03 0.08
N GLU A 76 12.67 16.01 -0.19
CA GLU A 76 13.30 15.64 -1.46
C GLU A 76 13.12 14.14 -1.75
N ALA A 77 12.90 13.33 -0.71
CA ALA A 77 12.63 11.91 -0.86
C ALA A 77 11.23 11.68 -1.46
N THR A 78 11.13 10.65 -2.31
CA THR A 78 9.87 10.27 -2.94
C THR A 78 8.84 9.86 -1.89
N VAL A 79 7.54 9.96 -2.20
CA VAL A 79 6.50 9.42 -1.31
C VAL A 79 6.75 7.95 -0.98
N HIS A 80 7.23 7.20 -1.97
CA HIS A 80 7.52 5.77 -1.83
C HIS A 80 8.63 5.52 -0.80
N GLY A 81 9.79 6.17 -0.98
CA GLY A 81 10.90 6.09 -0.03
C GLY A 81 10.49 6.54 1.38
N ARG A 82 9.75 7.66 1.51
CA ARG A 82 9.30 8.16 2.80
C ARG A 82 8.38 7.18 3.52
N LEU A 83 7.39 6.61 2.82
CA LEU A 83 6.50 5.61 3.40
C LEU A 83 7.26 4.33 3.73
N ALA A 84 8.16 3.87 2.87
CA ALA A 84 8.96 2.68 3.10
C ALA A 84 9.84 2.82 4.35
N VAL A 85 10.57 3.92 4.52
CA VAL A 85 11.37 4.17 5.73
C VAL A 85 10.50 4.28 6.98
N TYR A 86 9.35 4.96 6.89
CA TYR A 86 8.42 5.00 8.01
C TYR A 86 7.98 3.59 8.44
N LEU A 87 7.61 2.72 7.48
CA LEU A 87 7.23 1.34 7.77
C LEU A 87 8.40 0.54 8.35
N THR A 88 9.61 0.67 7.80
CA THR A 88 10.82 0.03 8.34
C THR A 88 11.09 0.46 9.79
N LEU A 89 10.92 1.75 10.12
CA LEU A 89 11.11 2.25 11.48
C LEU A 89 10.04 1.75 12.46
N MET A 90 8.86 1.39 11.98
CA MET A 90 7.75 0.91 12.80
C MET A 90 7.68 -0.62 12.87
N ASP A 91 8.50 -1.32 12.10
CA ASP A 91 8.56 -2.77 12.10
C ASP A 91 8.81 -3.35 13.49
N GLY A 92 8.05 -4.38 13.84
CA GLY A 92 8.15 -5.06 15.14
C GLY A 92 7.63 -4.27 16.35
N LYS A 93 7.39 -2.96 16.25
CA LYS A 93 6.93 -2.13 17.38
C LYS A 93 5.50 -2.48 17.79
N GLU A 94 5.24 -2.49 19.10
CA GLU A 94 3.92 -2.82 19.64
C GLU A 94 2.90 -1.70 19.47
N ASP A 95 3.38 -0.45 19.49
CA ASP A 95 2.60 0.77 19.35
C ASP A 95 2.48 1.25 17.88
N ALA A 96 3.03 0.50 16.92
CA ALA A 96 2.94 0.85 15.50
C ALA A 96 1.46 0.94 15.06
N PRO A 97 1.01 2.08 14.49
CA PRO A 97 -0.40 2.29 14.14
C PRO A 97 -0.98 1.29 13.13
N HIS A 98 -0.13 0.63 12.35
CA HIS A 98 -0.47 -0.32 11.29
C HIS A 98 -0.11 -1.77 11.67
N ARG A 99 0.21 -2.05 12.93
CA ARG A 99 0.60 -3.38 13.43
C ARG A 99 -0.43 -4.47 13.10
N LEU A 100 -1.73 -4.16 13.18
CA LEU A 100 -2.80 -5.12 12.85
C LEU A 100 -3.08 -5.23 11.36
N TRP A 101 -2.51 -4.34 10.55
CA TRP A 101 -2.61 -4.34 9.09
C TRP A 101 -1.44 -5.09 8.44
N GLN A 102 -0.23 -4.98 8.96
CA GLN A 102 0.96 -5.66 8.45
C GLN A 102 0.79 -7.17 8.19
N PRO A 103 0.14 -7.97 9.08
CA PRO A 103 0.02 -9.40 8.87
C PRO A 103 -0.72 -9.79 7.58
N VAL A 104 -1.61 -8.93 7.08
CA VAL A 104 -2.39 -9.21 5.86
C VAL A 104 -1.70 -8.78 4.56
N TRP A 105 -0.47 -8.27 4.64
CA TRP A 105 0.37 -8.01 3.48
C TRP A 105 1.04 -9.31 2.96
N PRO A 106 1.31 -9.45 1.64
CA PRO A 106 2.18 -10.44 1.05
C PRO A 106 3.44 -10.56 1.86
N LYS A 107 3.79 -11.80 2.16
CA LYS A 107 5.01 -12.09 2.87
C LYS A 107 6.21 -11.83 1.96
N LYS A 108 7.39 -11.69 2.55
CA LYS A 108 8.62 -11.44 1.80
C LYS A 108 8.86 -12.54 0.75
N GLU A 109 8.57 -13.78 1.10
CA GLU A 109 8.75 -14.96 0.24
C GLU A 109 7.86 -14.91 -1.02
N GLU A 110 6.70 -14.27 -0.94
CA GLU A 110 5.83 -14.07 -2.11
C GLU A 110 6.49 -13.10 -3.09
N PHE A 111 7.07 -11.99 -2.59
CA PHE A 111 7.82 -11.07 -3.44
C PHE A 111 9.09 -11.70 -4.03
N ASP A 112 9.78 -12.56 -3.29
CA ASP A 112 10.94 -13.28 -3.80
C ASP A 112 10.59 -14.15 -5.02
N GLN A 113 9.34 -14.61 -5.12
CA GLN A 113 8.85 -15.38 -6.27
C GLN A 113 8.34 -14.52 -7.42
N ILE A 114 7.69 -13.39 -7.15
CA ILE A 114 6.97 -12.62 -8.19
C ILE A 114 7.66 -11.32 -8.63
N MET A 115 8.59 -10.77 -7.83
CA MET A 115 9.21 -9.48 -8.11
C MET A 115 10.60 -9.66 -8.72
N PRO A 116 10.84 -9.20 -9.97
CA PRO A 116 12.15 -9.31 -10.62
C PRO A 116 13.30 -8.65 -9.84
N MET A 117 13.00 -7.69 -8.97
CA MET A 117 13.96 -7.07 -8.05
C MET A 117 14.66 -8.10 -7.14
N ASN A 118 13.91 -9.11 -6.68
CA ASN A 118 14.39 -10.12 -5.73
C ASN A 118 14.92 -11.40 -6.41
N TRP A 119 14.81 -11.49 -7.74
CA TRP A 119 15.28 -12.66 -8.49
C TRP A 119 16.80 -12.73 -8.56
N THR A 120 17.31 -13.94 -8.80
CA THR A 120 18.74 -14.18 -9.10
C THR A 120 19.15 -13.53 -10.43
N ASP A 121 20.44 -13.25 -10.61
CA ASP A 121 20.95 -12.65 -11.85
C ASP A 121 20.62 -13.49 -13.08
N ARG A 122 20.72 -14.82 -12.96
CA ARG A 122 20.32 -15.75 -14.02
C ARG A 122 18.84 -15.61 -14.42
N GLN A 123 17.95 -15.40 -13.46
CA GLN A 123 16.52 -15.17 -13.77
C GLN A 123 16.31 -13.80 -14.43
N LYS A 124 17.02 -12.78 -13.97
CA LYS A 124 16.98 -11.43 -14.57
C LYS A 124 17.51 -11.43 -16.01
N GLU A 125 18.50 -12.25 -16.33
CA GLU A 125 19.02 -12.43 -17.69
C GLU A 125 17.98 -12.98 -18.67
N LEU A 126 17.01 -13.78 -18.19
CA LEU A 126 15.95 -14.36 -19.00
C LEU A 126 14.80 -13.39 -19.32
N LEU A 127 14.79 -12.20 -18.70
CA LEU A 127 13.77 -11.19 -18.97
C LEU A 127 13.85 -10.66 -20.42
N PRO A 128 12.70 -10.41 -21.07
CA PRO A 128 12.67 -9.65 -22.31
C PRO A 128 13.31 -8.26 -22.15
N ALA A 129 13.87 -7.71 -23.22
CA ALA A 129 14.58 -6.41 -23.19
C ALA A 129 13.75 -5.27 -22.55
N HIS A 130 12.45 -5.20 -22.86
CA HIS A 130 11.55 -4.23 -22.26
C HIS A 130 11.43 -4.41 -20.74
N ALA A 131 11.27 -5.64 -20.27
CA ALA A 131 11.16 -5.94 -18.84
C ALA A 131 12.47 -5.66 -18.09
N LYS A 132 13.63 -5.90 -18.72
CA LYS A 132 14.95 -5.50 -18.18
C LYS A 132 15.04 -3.99 -17.98
N SER A 133 14.63 -3.20 -18.98
CA SER A 133 14.64 -1.73 -18.85
C SER A 133 13.70 -1.24 -17.75
N LEU A 134 12.55 -1.88 -17.54
CA LEU A 134 11.67 -1.55 -16.41
C LEU A 134 12.31 -1.91 -15.06
N LEU A 135 12.96 -3.07 -14.97
CA LEU A 135 13.66 -3.50 -13.76
C LEU A 135 14.82 -2.54 -13.43
N GLU A 136 15.65 -2.16 -14.41
CA GLU A 136 16.75 -1.20 -14.22
C GLU A 136 16.23 0.13 -13.64
N LYS A 137 15.15 0.68 -14.22
CA LYS A 137 14.52 1.91 -13.69
C LYS A 137 14.00 1.73 -12.26
N GLN A 138 13.43 0.57 -11.95
CA GLN A 138 12.92 0.26 -10.63
C GLN A 138 14.07 0.18 -9.61
N GLN A 139 15.18 -0.47 -9.98
CA GLN A 139 16.41 -0.56 -9.18
C GLN A 139 17.05 0.80 -8.97
N ASP A 140 17.15 1.63 -10.00
CA ASP A 140 17.66 3.01 -9.90
C ASP A 140 16.82 3.86 -8.95
N LYS A 141 15.49 3.72 -8.99
CA LYS A 141 14.58 4.44 -8.09
C LYS A 141 14.78 3.98 -6.65
N PHE A 142 14.87 2.67 -6.44
CA PHE A 142 15.15 2.09 -5.13
C PHE A 142 16.48 2.61 -4.57
N GLU A 143 17.57 2.54 -5.34
CA GLU A 143 18.90 2.91 -4.85
C GLU A 143 18.98 4.41 -4.52
N LYS A 144 18.30 5.26 -5.30
CA LYS A 144 18.17 6.70 -4.98
C LYS A 144 17.44 6.93 -3.66
N ASP A 145 16.32 6.24 -3.44
CA ASP A 145 15.57 6.34 -2.17
C ASP A 145 16.42 5.80 -1.00
N TRP A 146 17.10 4.67 -1.19
CA TRP A 146 17.97 4.04 -0.20
C TRP A 146 19.12 4.96 0.21
N GLU A 147 19.89 5.49 -0.75
CA GLU A 147 21.03 6.36 -0.46
C GLU A 147 20.62 7.64 0.26
N LEU A 148 19.44 8.19 -0.06
CA LEU A 148 18.92 9.40 0.58
C LEU A 148 18.40 9.15 2.00
N LEU A 149 17.95 7.93 2.31
CA LEU A 149 17.18 7.66 3.53
C LEU A 149 17.82 6.64 4.48
N LYS A 150 18.86 5.91 4.08
CA LYS A 150 19.52 4.88 4.90
C LYS A 150 20.01 5.42 6.25
N ASP A 151 20.46 6.67 6.31
CA ASP A 151 20.95 7.31 7.55
C ASP A 151 19.81 7.65 8.53
N ARG A 152 18.55 7.45 8.14
CA ARG A 152 17.37 7.56 9.02
C ARG A 152 17.02 6.24 9.68
N LEU A 153 17.58 5.13 9.22
CA LEU A 153 17.36 3.80 9.79
C LEU A 153 18.39 3.53 10.89
N PRO A 154 18.02 2.78 11.93
CA PRO A 154 18.90 2.55 13.08
C PRO A 154 20.08 1.62 12.78
N ASP A 155 19.98 0.79 11.73
CA ASP A 155 20.98 -0.19 11.37
C ASP A 155 21.09 -0.33 9.83
N LYS A 156 22.29 -0.65 9.35
CA LYS A 156 22.57 -0.96 7.94
C LYS A 156 21.95 -2.30 7.52
N GLU A 157 21.74 -3.21 8.47
CA GLU A 157 21.04 -4.49 8.24
C GLU A 157 19.56 -4.30 7.88
N CYS A 158 19.00 -3.09 8.04
CA CYS A 158 17.63 -2.78 7.63
C CYS A 158 17.42 -2.74 6.11
N ARG A 159 18.45 -2.91 5.27
CA ARG A 159 18.30 -2.81 3.81
C ARG A 159 17.29 -3.80 3.25
N ASP A 160 17.33 -5.05 3.67
CA ASP A 160 16.40 -6.08 3.18
C ASP A 160 14.96 -5.81 3.64
N LEU A 161 14.81 -5.35 4.88
CA LEU A 161 13.51 -4.93 5.42
C LEU A 161 12.98 -3.68 4.72
N PHE A 162 13.86 -2.75 4.36
CA PHE A 162 13.52 -1.59 3.55
C PHE A 162 13.12 -1.98 2.13
N ILE A 163 13.81 -2.92 1.48
CA ILE A 163 13.40 -3.48 0.18
C ILE A 163 11.99 -4.03 0.28
N TYR A 164 11.70 -4.84 1.31
CA TYR A 164 10.37 -5.39 1.53
C TYR A 164 9.31 -4.29 1.59
N TYR A 165 9.47 -3.29 2.47
CA TYR A 165 8.49 -2.20 2.58
C TYR A 165 8.44 -1.29 1.36
N TRP A 166 9.55 -1.11 0.67
CA TRP A 166 9.59 -0.36 -0.60
C TRP A 166 8.76 -1.07 -1.67
N LEU A 167 8.83 -2.40 -1.76
CA LEU A 167 8.00 -3.21 -2.65
C LEU A 167 6.52 -3.17 -2.25
N ILE A 168 6.20 -3.24 -0.96
CA ILE A 168 4.82 -3.05 -0.44
C ILE A 168 4.24 -1.73 -0.95
N VAL A 169 4.98 -0.63 -0.79
CA VAL A 169 4.52 0.70 -1.17
C VAL A 169 4.41 0.86 -2.69
N ASN A 170 5.36 0.36 -3.47
CA ASN A 170 5.32 0.46 -4.93
C ASN A 170 4.22 -0.39 -5.57
N THR A 171 3.80 -1.48 -4.93
CA THR A 171 2.77 -2.37 -5.49
C THR A 171 1.37 -2.05 -5.00
N ARG A 172 1.21 -1.32 -3.88
CA ARG A 172 -0.10 -1.15 -3.21
C ARG A 172 -0.50 0.27 -2.86
N THR A 173 0.30 1.24 -3.27
CA THR A 173 -0.17 2.62 -3.21
C THR A 173 -1.13 2.91 -4.36
N PHE A 174 -2.12 3.74 -4.08
CA PHE A 174 -3.03 4.28 -5.07
C PHE A 174 -2.80 5.78 -5.16
N TYR A 175 -3.05 6.33 -6.34
CA TYR A 175 -3.21 7.76 -6.47
C TYR A 175 -4.41 8.19 -5.61
N TRP A 176 -4.16 9.08 -4.67
CA TRP A 176 -5.16 9.65 -3.80
C TRP A 176 -4.99 11.15 -3.74
N ASP A 177 -6.00 11.84 -4.25
CA ASP A 177 -6.11 13.27 -4.19
C ASP A 177 -6.75 13.68 -2.85
N TYR A 178 -6.04 14.51 -2.08
CA TYR A 178 -6.52 14.99 -0.78
C TYR A 178 -7.86 15.72 -0.97
N PRO A 179 -8.96 15.29 -0.32
CA PRO A 179 -10.26 15.92 -0.48
C PRO A 179 -10.20 17.37 0.02
N THR A 180 -10.53 18.29 -0.88
CA THR A 180 -10.41 19.75 -0.73
C THR A 180 -11.50 20.39 0.14
N THR A 181 -12.21 19.62 0.96
CA THR A 181 -13.41 20.09 1.69
C THR A 181 -13.12 21.12 2.78
N THR A 182 -11.84 21.39 3.10
CA THR A 182 -11.45 22.51 3.99
C THR A 182 -10.72 23.60 3.21
N ARG A 183 -11.44 24.33 2.35
CA ARG A 183 -10.86 25.34 1.46
C ARG A 183 -10.39 26.61 2.20
N THR A 184 -9.31 26.50 2.96
CA THR A 184 -8.47 27.65 3.34
C THR A 184 -7.42 27.86 2.25
N GLY A 185 -7.12 29.12 1.89
CA GLY A 185 -6.24 29.43 0.76
C GLY A 185 -4.85 28.78 0.80
N LYS A 186 -4.34 28.44 2.00
CA LYS A 186 -3.05 27.77 2.19
C LYS A 186 -3.03 26.34 1.63
N GLN A 187 -4.11 25.57 1.79
CA GLN A 187 -4.16 24.18 1.31
C GLN A 187 -4.32 24.10 -0.21
N GLN A 188 -5.05 25.04 -0.82
CA GLN A 188 -5.18 25.14 -2.28
C GLN A 188 -3.82 25.47 -2.95
N VAL A 189 -3.02 26.34 -2.33
CA VAL A 189 -1.66 26.65 -2.79
C VAL A 189 -0.73 25.45 -2.66
N LYS A 190 -0.84 24.67 -1.58
CA LYS A 190 -0.07 23.43 -1.41
C LYS A 190 -0.41 22.41 -2.51
N ARG A 191 -1.69 22.19 -2.82
CA ARG A 191 -2.14 21.28 -3.89
C ARG A 191 -1.60 21.65 -5.27
N ARG A 192 -1.59 22.94 -5.64
CA ARG A 192 -1.05 23.39 -6.93
C ARG A 192 0.43 23.06 -7.15
N LYS A 193 1.16 22.70 -6.08
CA LYS A 193 2.57 22.34 -6.13
C LYS A 193 2.83 20.83 -6.11
N LEU A 194 1.81 20.01 -5.82
CA LEU A 194 1.96 18.56 -5.77
C LEU A 194 1.88 17.99 -7.19
N ILE A 195 2.86 17.17 -7.54
CA ILE A 195 2.80 16.33 -8.75
C ILE A 195 2.10 15.00 -8.42
N PRO A 196 1.61 14.24 -9.40
CA PRO A 196 0.92 12.98 -9.13
C PRO A 196 1.69 12.00 -8.23
N ASP A 197 3.02 11.97 -8.36
CA ASP A 197 3.90 11.14 -7.53
C ASP A 197 3.92 11.54 -6.05
N ASP A 198 3.46 12.76 -5.71
CA ASP A 198 3.27 13.23 -4.33
C ASP A 198 1.92 12.80 -3.72
N CYS A 199 1.01 12.30 -4.56
CA CYS A 199 -0.37 11.98 -4.20
C CYS A 199 -0.57 10.47 -4.09
N MET A 200 0.32 9.77 -3.38
CA MET A 200 0.24 8.32 -3.22
C MET A 200 -0.13 7.94 -1.77
N ALA A 201 -1.03 6.98 -1.63
CA ALA A 201 -1.54 6.52 -0.34
C ALA A 201 -1.64 4.99 -0.30
N LEU A 202 -1.24 4.39 0.82
CA LEU A 202 -1.62 3.01 1.14
C LEU A 202 -3.04 3.04 1.71
N CYS A 203 -3.92 2.22 1.13
CA CYS A 203 -5.34 2.18 1.49
C CYS A 203 -5.68 0.82 2.12
N PRO A 204 -6.08 0.78 3.41
CA PRO A 204 -6.48 -0.47 4.06
C PRO A 204 -7.68 -1.08 3.35
N PHE A 205 -7.77 -2.41 3.38
CA PHE A 205 -8.82 -3.21 2.72
C PHE A 205 -8.69 -3.33 1.20
N MET A 206 -8.00 -2.40 0.53
CA MET A 206 -7.85 -2.47 -0.94
C MET A 206 -7.03 -3.68 -1.40
N GLU A 207 -6.20 -4.28 -0.52
CA GLU A 207 -5.44 -5.49 -0.83
C GLU A 207 -6.30 -6.73 -1.16
N TYR A 208 -7.60 -6.71 -0.85
CA TYR A 208 -8.50 -7.82 -1.14
C TYR A 208 -9.09 -7.75 -2.56
N PHE A 209 -9.06 -6.58 -3.20
CA PHE A 209 -9.58 -6.44 -4.56
C PHE A 209 -8.53 -6.85 -5.57
N ASN A 210 -8.80 -7.94 -6.28
CA ASN A 210 -7.96 -8.39 -7.38
C ASN A 210 -8.21 -7.53 -8.64
N HIS A 211 -7.17 -7.38 -9.47
CA HIS A 211 -7.30 -6.75 -10.77
C HIS A 211 -8.21 -7.58 -11.70
N ALA A 212 -9.08 -6.89 -12.43
CA ALA A 212 -9.79 -7.42 -13.59
C ALA A 212 -9.21 -6.77 -14.86
N ASP A 213 -9.35 -7.42 -16.02
CA ASP A 213 -8.81 -6.94 -17.29
C ASP A 213 -9.48 -5.63 -17.78
N GLU A 214 -10.60 -5.23 -17.17
CA GLU A 214 -11.35 -4.01 -17.49
C GLU A 214 -11.15 -2.94 -16.38
N GLY A 215 -10.91 -1.68 -16.80
CA GLY A 215 -10.54 -0.58 -15.91
C GLY A 215 -11.57 -0.30 -14.80
N VAL A 216 -11.12 -0.30 -13.55
CA VAL A 216 -11.95 -0.01 -12.37
C VAL A 216 -11.93 1.50 -12.09
N GLY A 217 -13.09 2.14 -12.12
CA GLY A 217 -13.26 3.51 -11.66
C GLY A 217 -13.30 3.59 -10.13
N LEU A 218 -12.29 4.19 -9.50
CA LEU A 218 -12.35 4.60 -8.10
C LEU A 218 -13.06 5.95 -8.01
N PHE A 219 -14.25 5.98 -7.42
CA PHE A 219 -15.02 7.20 -7.27
C PHE A 219 -14.89 7.74 -5.83
N PRO A 220 -14.40 8.97 -5.63
CA PRO A 220 -14.47 9.62 -4.33
C PRO A 220 -15.94 9.90 -4.00
N THR A 221 -16.41 9.41 -2.86
CA THR A 221 -17.71 9.79 -2.31
C THR A 221 -17.57 11.13 -1.57
N HIS A 222 -18.49 12.06 -1.85
CA HIS A 222 -18.51 13.43 -1.31
C HIS A 222 -18.98 13.51 0.13
#